data_AF-A0A7T8KAZ3-F1
#
_entry.id   AF-A0A7T8KAZ3-F1
#
_cell.length_a   1.000
_cell.length_b   1.000
_cell.length_c   1.000
_cell.angle_alpha   90.00
_cell.angle_beta   90.00
_cell.angle_gamma   90.00
#
_symmetry.space_group_name_H-M   'P 1'
#
loop_
_entity.id
_entity.type
_entity.pdbx_description
1 polymer ?
#
loop_
_entity_poly.entity_id
_entity_poly.type
_entity_poly.pdbx_seq_one_letter_code
_entity_poly.pdbx_strand_id
1 'polypeptide(L)'
;INLALVVWIVSGLFSMIGAYCYAELGCMIRKSGGDYAYIFDTFGPFVAFIRLWAECLIVRPCTITIVALTFATYAAKPFFPACDPPDTSVRLLAAACICK
;
A
#
# COMPACT_ATOMS: atom_id res chain seq x y z
N ILE A 1 -25.61 4.30 6.02
CA ILE A 1 -24.67 5.45 6.05
C ILE A 1 -23.97 5.60 7.40
N ASN A 2 -24.67 5.42 8.54
CA ASN A 2 -24.11 5.62 9.89
C ASN A 2 -22.93 4.69 10.23
N LEU A 3 -22.98 3.40 9.89
CA LEU A 3 -21.90 2.47 10.22
C LEU A 3 -20.60 2.72 9.42
N ALA A 4 -20.72 3.15 8.16
CA ALA A 4 -19.56 3.42 7.32
C ALA A 4 -18.73 4.60 7.87
N LEU A 5 -19.39 5.66 8.33
CA LEU A 5 -18.72 6.81 8.93
C LEU A 5 -18.02 6.43 10.25
N VAL A 6 -18.65 5.57 11.06
CA VAL A 6 -18.02 5.05 12.28
C VAL A 6 -16.75 4.25 11.96
N VAL A 7 -16.78 3.37 10.95
CA VAL A 7 -15.59 2.60 10.52
C VAL A 7 -14.46 3.53 10.06
N TRP A 8 -14.78 4.58 9.29
CA TRP A 8 -13.79 5.58 8.88
C TRP A 8 -13.14 6.27 10.07
N ILE A 9 -13.92 6.75 11.04
CA ILE A 9 -13.41 7.41 12.25
C ILE A 9 -12.52 6.45 13.06
N VAL A 10 -12.96 5.21 13.27
CA VAL A 10 -12.20 4.21 14.02
C VAL A 10 -10.88 3.87 13.32
N SER A 11 -10.90 3.68 11.99
CA SER A 11 -9.68 3.42 11.22
C SER A 11 -8.68 4.59 11.26
N GLY A 12 -9.19 5.83 11.22
CA GLY A 12 -8.36 7.04 11.35
C GLY A 12 -7.70 7.14 12.72
N LEU A 13 -8.46 6.90 13.79
CA LEU A 13 -7.91 6.91 15.16
C LEU A 13 -6.86 5.81 15.35
N PHE A 14 -7.12 4.60 14.85
CA PHE A 14 -6.16 3.50 14.89
C PHE A 14 -4.86 3.85 14.16
N SER A 15 -4.96 4.44 12.96
CA SER A 15 -3.78 4.89 12.20
C SER A 15 -3.00 5.99 12.93
N MET A 16 -3.69 6.90 13.64
CA MET A 16 -3.04 7.98 14.41
C MET A 16 -2.21 7.42 15.58
N ILE A 17 -2.76 6.45 16.31
CA ILE A 17 -2.03 5.77 17.40
C ILE A 17 -0.80 5.06 16.85
N GLY A 18 -0.93 4.31 15.74
CA GLY A 18 0.20 3.66 15.09
C GLY A 18 1.29 4.63 14.64
N ALA A 19 0.90 5.76 14.04
CA ALA A 19 1.83 6.80 13.63
C ALA A 19 2.60 7.40 14.81
N TYR A 20 1.95 7.56 15.97
CA TYR A 20 2.60 8.05 17.19
C TYR A 20 3.69 7.09 17.68
N CYS A 21 3.39 5.78 17.72
CA CYS A 21 4.39 4.76 18.07
C CYS A 21 5.58 4.76 17.09
N TYR A 22 5.31 4.88 15.78
CA TYR A 22 6.37 4.98 14.78
C TYR A 22 7.20 6.27 14.91
N ALA A 23 6.59 7.38 15.33
CA ALA A 23 7.29 8.63 15.59
C ALA A 23 8.26 8.51 16.77
N GLU A 24 7.84 7.88 17.87
CA GLU A 24 8.72 7.60 19.02
C GLU A 24 9.89 6.70 18.61
N LEU A 25 9.62 5.64 17.84
CA LEU A 25 10.63 4.72 17.36
C LEU A 25 11.64 5.40 16.43
N GLY A 26 11.18 6.31 15.56
CA GLY A 26 12.03 7.13 14.70
C GLY A 26 12.89 8.17 15.44
N CYS A 27 12.44 8.62 16.61
CA CYS A 27 13.25 9.46 17.49
C CYS A 27 14.34 8.66 18.23
N MET A 28 14.04 7.41 18.63
CA MET A 28 14.96 6.54 19.35
C MET A 28 16.05 5.95 18.45
N ILE A 29 15.70 5.45 17.26
CA ILE A 29 16.61 4.73 16.37
C ILE A 29 16.88 5.60 15.13
N ARG A 30 17.94 6.40 15.19
CA ARG A 30 18.37 7.32 14.12
C ARG A 30 19.26 6.63 13.06
N LYS A 31 18.86 5.45 12.59
CA LYS A 31 19.56 4.72 11.52
C LYS A 31 18.77 4.83 10.21
N SER A 32 19.48 4.92 9.08
CA SER A 32 18.85 4.92 7.76
C SER A 32 18.33 3.52 7.43
N GLY A 33 17.05 3.41 7.05
CA GLY A 33 16.42 2.13 6.69
C GLY A 33 14.98 1.93 7.15
N GLY A 34 14.39 2.88 7.88
CA GLY A 34 12.96 2.85 8.25
C GLY A 34 12.57 1.61 9.07
N ASP A 35 11.47 0.97 8.68
CA ASP A 35 10.92 -0.23 9.32
C ASP A 35 11.89 -1.42 9.32
N TYR A 36 12.73 -1.56 8.29
CA TYR A 36 13.79 -2.56 8.27
C TYR A 36 14.85 -2.30 9.36
N ALA A 37 15.27 -1.05 9.54
CA ALA A 37 16.29 -0.69 10.53
C ALA A 37 15.80 -0.94 11.97
N TYR A 38 14.50 -0.72 12.24
CA TYR A 38 13.90 -0.97 13.56
C TYR A 38 13.90 -2.47 13.90
N ILE A 39 13.55 -3.33 12.95
CA ILE A 39 13.50 -4.78 13.14
C ILE A 39 14.91 -5.37 13.21
N PHE A 40 15.85 -4.82 12.44
CA PHE A 40 17.24 -5.24 12.47
C PHE A 40 17.89 -5.00 13.84
N ASP A 41 17.60 -3.86 14.48
CA ASP A 41 18.17 -3.51 15.78
C ASP A 41 17.58 -4.34 16.94
N THR A 42 16.31 -4.77 16.82
CA THR A 42 15.58 -5.48 17.88
C THR A 42 15.61 -7.01 17.76
N PHE A 43 15.46 -7.56 16.56
CA PHE A 43 15.33 -9.02 16.32
C PHE A 43 16.51 -9.64 15.56
N GLY A 44 17.47 -8.83 15.12
CA GLY A 44 18.66 -9.28 14.40
C GLY A 44 18.46 -9.48 12.89
N PRO A 45 19.49 -9.99 12.18
CA PRO A 45 19.59 -9.92 10.73
C PRO A 45 18.61 -10.84 9.97
N PHE A 46 18.24 -12.00 10.53
CA PHE A 46 17.40 -12.98 9.82
C PHE A 46 15.95 -12.52 9.68
N VAL A 47 15.35 -12.02 10.76
CA VAL A 47 13.97 -11.51 10.77
C VAL A 47 13.85 -10.24 9.92
N ALA A 48 14.87 -9.37 9.98
CA ALA A 48 14.93 -8.18 9.15
C ALA A 48 14.97 -8.53 7.65
N PHE A 49 15.73 -9.56 7.25
CA PHE A 49 15.77 -10.03 5.86
C PHE A 49 14.39 -10.52 5.38
N ILE A 50 13.69 -11.33 6.17
CA ILE A 50 12.35 -11.86 5.80
C ILE A 50 11.36 -10.70 5.62
N ARG A 51 11.40 -9.70 6.50
CA ARG A 51 10.53 -8.52 6.37
C ARG A 51 10.80 -7.76 5.08
N LEU A 52 12.08 -7.50 4.76
CA LEU A 52 12.47 -6.82 3.53
C LEU A 52 12.11 -7.65 2.29
N TRP A 53 12.30 -8.97 2.35
CA TRP A 53 11.96 -9.90 1.28
C TRP A 53 10.45 -9.89 0.97
N ALA A 54 9.61 -9.97 2.00
CA ALA A 54 8.16 -9.89 1.84
C ALA A 54 7.71 -8.51 1.33
N GLU A 55 8.35 -7.43 1.80
CA GLU A 55 8.06 -6.08 1.33
C GLU A 55 8.36 -5.92 -0.18
N CYS A 56 9.53 -6.37 -0.61
CA CYS A 56 9.98 -6.25 -1.98
C CYS A 56 9.20 -7.15 -2.94
N LEU A 57 8.89 -8.40 -2.56
CA LEU A 57 8.24 -9.34 -3.47
C LEU A 57 6.72 -9.27 -3.47
N ILE A 58 6.10 -8.83 -2.38
CA ILE A 58 4.64 -8.92 -2.21
C ILE A 58 4.05 -7.52 -2.09
N VAL A 59 4.42 -6.77 -1.05
CA VAL A 59 3.72 -5.54 -0.68
C VAL A 59 3.88 -4.46 -1.76
N ARG A 60 5.11 -4.19 -2.20
CA ARG A 60 5.41 -3.18 -3.23
C ARG A 60 4.75 -3.48 -4.58
N PRO A 61 4.89 -4.67 -5.20
CA PRO A 61 4.24 -4.93 -6.48
C PRO A 61 2.72 -4.96 -6.37
N CYS A 62 2.16 -5.51 -5.28
CA CYS A 62 0.71 -5.52 -5.08
C CYS A 62 0.13 -4.10 -4.99
N THR A 63 0.74 -3.22 -4.21
CA THR A 63 0.27 -1.82 -4.06
C THR A 63 0.29 -1.07 -5.38
N ILE A 64 1.39 -1.17 -6.15
CA ILE A 64 1.49 -0.55 -7.49
C ILE A 64 0.42 -1.10 -8.43
N THR A 65 0.19 -2.41 -8.42
CA THR A 65 -0.80 -3.08 -9.29
C THR A 65 -2.23 -2.64 -8.97
N ILE A 66 -2.59 -2.55 -7.69
CA ILE A 66 -3.94 -2.11 -7.27
C ILE A 66 -4.18 -0.66 -7.69
N VAL A 67 -3.19 0.22 -7.53
CA VAL A 67 -3.29 1.62 -7.94
C VAL A 67 -3.39 1.73 -9.47
N ALA A 68 -2.61 0.95 -10.22
CA ALA A 68 -2.69 0.93 -11.69
C ALA A 68 -4.05 0.42 -12.20
N LEU A 69 -4.63 -0.62 -11.59
CA LEU A 69 -5.93 -1.16 -11.94
C LEU A 69 -7.06 -0.17 -11.63
N THR A 70 -7.02 0.46 -10.46
CA THR A 70 -7.99 1.51 -10.10
C THR A 70 -7.88 2.68 -11.07
N PHE A 71 -6.67 3.15 -11.39
CA PHE A 71 -6.48 4.18 -12.41
C PHE A 71 -7.07 3.78 -13.78
N ALA A 72 -6.76 2.57 -14.27
CA ALA A 72 -7.26 2.09 -15.56
C ALA A 72 -8.80 1.98 -15.61
N THR A 73 -9.44 1.49 -14.54
CA THR A 73 -10.90 1.40 -14.46
C THR A 73 -11.56 2.78 -14.43
N TYR A 74 -11.04 3.72 -13.64
CA TYR A 74 -11.57 5.08 -13.60
C TYR A 74 -11.33 5.85 -14.92
N ALA A 75 -10.22 5.59 -15.62
CA ALA A 75 -9.92 6.18 -16.92
C ALA A 75 -10.78 5.63 -18.07
N ALA A 76 -11.16 4.35 -18.02
CA ALA A 76 -12.01 3.70 -19.04
C ALA A 76 -13.51 4.00 -18.86
N LYS A 77 -13.95 4.33 -17.64
CA LYS A 77 -15.35 4.63 -17.30
C LYS A 77 -16.02 5.71 -18.18
N PRO A 78 -15.38 6.83 -18.56
CA PRO A 78 -16.00 7.81 -19.46
C PRO A 78 -16.24 7.29 -20.90
N PHE A 79 -15.49 6.29 -21.36
CA PHE A 79 -15.67 5.71 -22.70
C PHE A 79 -16.79 4.66 -22.76
N PHE A 80 -17.16 4.09 -21.60
CA PHE A 80 -18.23 3.09 -21.47
C PHE A 80 -19.23 3.52 -20.38
N PRO A 81 -20.10 4.51 -20.64
CA PRO A 81 -20.98 5.08 -19.63
C PRO A 81 -22.12 4.14 -19.18
N ALA A 82 -22.47 3.11 -19.98
CA ALA A 82 -23.61 2.22 -19.74
C ALA A 82 -23.23 0.74 -19.54
N CYS A 83 -21.94 0.39 -19.61
CA CYS A 83 -21.47 -0.99 -19.51
C CYS A 83 -20.17 -1.05 -18.71
N ASP A 84 -19.94 -2.13 -17.97
CA ASP A 84 -18.65 -2.37 -17.35
C ASP A 84 -17.57 -2.49 -18.44
N PRO A 85 -16.44 -1.77 -18.32
CA PRO A 85 -15.38 -1.82 -19.32
C PRO A 85 -14.83 -3.26 -19.39
N PRO A 86 -14.60 -3.81 -20.60
CA PRO A 86 -14.14 -5.18 -20.74
C PRO A 86 -12.79 -5.38 -20.02
N ASP A 87 -12.70 -6.45 -19.22
CA ASP A 87 -11.53 -6.78 -18.38
C ASP A 87 -10.21 -6.74 -19.16
N THR A 88 -10.24 -7.09 -20.44
CA THR A 88 -9.08 -7.11 -21.33
C THR A 88 -8.50 -5.70 -21.53
N SER A 89 -9.34 -4.69 -21.73
CA SER A 89 -8.91 -3.30 -21.93
C SER A 89 -8.34 -2.69 -20.65
N VAL A 90 -8.96 -2.98 -19.50
CA VAL A 90 -8.48 -2.53 -18.18
C VAL A 90 -7.13 -3.17 -17.87
N ARG A 91 -6.97 -4.47 -18.14
CA ARG A 91 -5.71 -5.20 -17.94
C ARG A 91 -4.58 -4.72 -18.85
N LEU A 92 -4.87 -4.44 -20.12
CA LEU A 92 -3.87 -3.90 -21.06
C LEU A 92 -3.41 -2.48 -20.67
N LEU A 93 -4.35 -1.62 -20.25
CA LEU A 93 -4.03 -0.29 -19.75
C LEU A 93 -3.22 -0.35 -18.44
N ALA A 94 -3.62 -1.19 -17.50
CA ALA A 94 -2.87 -1.39 -16.26
C ALA A 94 -1.46 -1.95 -16.52
N ALA A 95 -1.32 -2.92 -17.43
CA ALA A 95 -0.01 -3.44 -17.83
C ALA A 95 0.87 -2.37 -18.49
N ALA A 96 0.29 -1.53 -19.36
CA ALA A 96 1.01 -0.40 -19.97
C ALA A 96 1.45 0.65 -18.94
N CYS A 97 0.64 0.90 -17.89
CA CYS A 97 1.00 1.80 -16.80
C CYS A 97 2.12 1.26 -15.90
N ILE A 98 2.17 -0.06 -15.67
CA ILE A 98 3.19 -0.70 -14.84
C ILE A 98 4.52 -0.89 -15.59
N CYS A 99 4.47 -1.14 -16.91
CA CYS A 99 5.65 -1.33 -17.76
C CYS A 99 6.35 -0.02 -18.19
N LYS A 100 5.95 1.13 -17.64
CA LYS A 100 6.46 2.46 -17.98
C LYS A 100 7.47 2.92 -16.93
#